data_AF-A0A2B4SI06-F1
#
_entry.id   AF-A0A2B4SI06-F1
#
_cell.length_a   1.000
_cell.length_b   1.000
_cell.length_c   1.000
_cell.angle_alpha   90.00
_cell.angle_beta   90.00
_cell.angle_gamma   90.00
#
_symmetry.space_group_name_H-M   'P 1'
#
loop_
_entity.id
_entity.type
_entity.pdbx_description
1 polymer ?
#
loop_
_entity_poly.entity_id
_entity_poly.type
_entity_poly.pdbx_seq_one_letter_code
_entity_poly.pdbx_strand_id
1 'polypeptide(L)'
;MGNKQSSTRRESQLERSNFASSVNPTLPQEAIVALTGCLNRLPLVLNKGVREEVIKRVELIETGEAPEIVLSKGQEPPGIYVLVSGNVTVFSENKKFSLREIQVGDCFGEVSALFNMNCTADVWSSDRCVLLLLKTSDARQLLTFPSEVTLLQWFQQRRYLDTSKLFDNQQLSREIAVDILQKSPILHGWGKESLKAVVKTVKPAVIVLYPPDSIIFKEGWKGQEMFFLVHGQVNFSTGNQDVATFDAGERGFSFGEEGFFTGAERRSTVRAAGPCQIILLHQENFHDVINQFTAEATLLQELSVKWKQQVNQRDGELYSKYRGALDLEILRMTLKQTEEFKTCPAGFLYILALSMTIKEVRAGEIVLTEREYRDGSMLFVVLQGSSEIMEGDMPTSHSVELKQVFWKNDTMPVTGWVKAVELCVVAFLPEEAVREAGNTFPDVALLRP
;
A
#
# COMPACT_ATOMS: atom_id res chain seq x y z
N MET A 1 20.50 -52.53 42.82
CA MET A 1 19.45 -52.21 43.81
C MET A 1 19.91 -50.99 44.60
N GLY A 2 19.04 -49.99 44.74
CA GLY A 2 19.04 -49.09 45.91
C GLY A 2 19.81 -47.78 45.83
N ASN A 3 19.09 -46.71 45.47
CA ASN A 3 19.38 -45.29 45.74
C ASN A 3 19.59 -44.95 47.23
N LYS A 4 20.34 -43.86 47.50
CA LYS A 4 19.98 -42.67 48.34
C LYS A 4 21.21 -41.75 48.47
N GLN A 5 21.27 -40.57 47.83
CA GLN A 5 20.68 -39.24 48.12
C GLN A 5 21.33 -38.39 49.25
N SER A 6 21.55 -37.12 48.88
CA SER A 6 21.77 -35.90 49.70
C SER A 6 23.23 -35.64 50.13
N SER A 7 23.79 -34.43 50.17
CA SER A 7 23.25 -33.07 50.00
C SER A 7 24.39 -32.06 49.68
N THR A 8 24.04 -31.04 48.90
CA THR A 8 24.53 -29.64 48.86
C THR A 8 25.90 -29.24 49.44
N ARG A 9 26.74 -28.63 48.58
CA ARG A 9 27.45 -27.38 48.93
C ARG A 9 27.72 -26.52 47.69
N ARG A 10 27.53 -25.21 47.89
CA ARG A 10 27.56 -24.10 46.93
C ARG A 10 28.93 -23.96 46.26
N GLU A 11 28.94 -23.80 44.94
CA GLU A 11 29.99 -23.08 44.23
C GLU A 11 29.37 -21.89 43.50
N SER A 12 29.59 -20.73 44.09
CA SER A 12 29.49 -19.43 43.43
C SER A 12 30.81 -19.17 42.69
N GLN A 13 30.75 -19.06 41.37
CA GLN A 13 31.50 -18.14 40.51
C GLN A 13 31.53 -18.70 39.08
N LEU A 14 30.82 -18.03 38.19
CA LEU A 14 31.23 -17.90 36.80
C LEU A 14 30.58 -16.62 36.28
N GLU A 15 31.42 -15.58 36.27
CA GLU A 15 31.21 -14.33 35.58
C GLU A 15 30.74 -14.63 34.16
N ARG A 16 29.51 -14.25 33.84
CA ARG A 16 29.05 -14.16 32.45
C ARG A 16 29.65 -12.87 31.89
N SER A 17 30.74 -13.04 31.15
CA SER A 17 31.41 -11.98 30.42
C SER A 17 30.52 -11.40 29.32
N ASN A 18 30.42 -10.07 29.37
CA ASN A 18 29.97 -9.09 28.39
C ASN A 18 29.72 -9.57 26.95
N PHE A 19 28.45 -9.46 26.51
CA PHE A 19 28.11 -9.25 25.11
C PHE A 19 28.55 -7.84 24.67
N ALA A 20 29.77 -7.72 24.16
CA ALA A 20 30.15 -6.54 23.36
C ALA A 20 29.89 -6.88 21.88
N SER A 21 28.86 -6.25 21.30
CA SER A 21 28.46 -6.43 19.90
C SER A 21 29.46 -5.76 18.94
N SER A 22 29.83 -6.51 17.92
CA SER A 22 30.73 -6.22 16.79
C SER A 22 30.21 -5.18 15.79
N VAL A 23 29.71 -4.04 16.28
CA VAL A 23 29.17 -2.93 15.48
C VAL A 23 30.30 -1.96 15.11
N ASN A 24 30.26 -1.39 13.90
CA ASN A 24 31.14 -0.27 13.53
C ASN A 24 30.88 0.89 14.51
N PRO A 25 31.83 1.25 15.39
CA PRO A 25 31.57 2.16 16.51
C PRO A 25 31.25 3.61 16.07
N THR A 26 31.43 3.93 14.78
CA THR A 26 31.16 5.25 14.20
C THR A 26 29.78 5.40 13.57
N LEU A 27 29.00 4.32 13.42
CA LEU A 27 27.68 4.39 12.80
C LEU A 27 26.58 4.68 13.83
N PRO A 28 25.76 5.73 13.63
CA PRO A 28 24.56 5.97 14.43
C PRO A 28 23.59 4.79 14.35
N GLN A 29 22.83 4.56 15.44
CA GLN A 29 21.86 3.46 15.50
C GLN A 29 20.80 3.55 14.40
N GLU A 30 20.34 4.75 14.08
CA GLU A 30 19.39 5.01 12.99
C GLU A 30 19.94 4.58 11.62
N ALA A 31 21.23 4.79 11.36
CA ALA A 31 21.88 4.38 10.11
C ALA A 31 21.95 2.84 10.01
N ILE A 32 22.22 2.15 11.12
CA ILE A 32 22.22 0.68 11.18
C ILE A 32 20.81 0.12 10.94
N VAL A 33 19.79 0.76 11.51
CA VAL A 33 18.38 0.38 11.30
C VAL A 33 18.00 0.59 9.82
N ALA A 34 18.34 1.74 9.25
CA ALA A 34 18.11 2.06 7.84
C ALA A 34 18.77 1.02 6.91
N LEU A 35 20.07 0.72 7.12
CA LEU A 35 20.81 -0.28 6.37
C LEU A 35 20.20 -1.68 6.49
N THR A 36 19.89 -2.11 7.71
CA THR A 36 19.36 -3.46 7.96
C THR A 36 17.98 -3.60 7.32
N GLY A 37 17.12 -2.60 7.48
CA GLY A 37 15.82 -2.55 6.83
C GLY A 37 15.94 -2.59 5.30
N CYS A 38 16.87 -1.81 4.74
CA CYS A 38 17.15 -1.79 3.31
C CYS A 38 17.56 -3.16 2.78
N LEU A 39 18.59 -3.77 3.36
CA LEU A 39 19.13 -5.05 2.92
C LEU A 39 18.08 -6.16 2.96
N ASN A 40 17.20 -6.17 3.97
CA ASN A 40 16.13 -7.16 4.10
C ASN A 40 15.05 -7.04 3.00
N ARG A 41 14.93 -5.88 2.33
CA ARG A 41 13.99 -5.68 1.20
C ARG A 41 14.60 -5.97 -0.16
N LEU A 42 15.92 -6.16 -0.24
CA LEU A 42 16.59 -6.57 -1.47
C LEU A 42 16.51 -8.10 -1.63
N PRO A 43 16.39 -8.63 -2.86
CA PRO A 43 16.33 -10.06 -3.12
C PRO A 43 17.74 -10.68 -3.01
N LEU A 44 18.29 -10.68 -1.80
CA LEU A 44 19.63 -11.12 -1.45
C LEU A 44 19.57 -12.29 -0.46
N VAL A 45 20.60 -13.13 -0.49
CA VAL A 45 20.84 -14.16 0.53
C VAL A 45 21.65 -13.54 1.66
N LEU A 46 20.99 -13.28 2.80
CA LEU A 46 21.62 -12.62 3.94
C LEU A 46 21.64 -13.52 5.17
N ASN A 47 22.85 -13.90 5.60
CA ASN A 47 23.06 -14.51 6.92
C ASN A 47 23.58 -13.47 7.92
N LYS A 48 23.60 -13.83 9.21
CA LYS A 48 24.05 -12.92 10.28
C LYS A 48 25.48 -12.42 10.08
N GLY A 49 26.40 -13.28 9.65
CA GLY A 49 27.80 -12.91 9.40
C GLY A 49 27.96 -11.90 8.26
N VAL A 50 27.24 -12.09 7.15
CA VAL A 50 27.23 -11.14 6.03
C VAL A 50 26.71 -9.78 6.48
N ARG A 51 25.62 -9.74 7.27
CA ARG A 51 25.07 -8.48 7.79
C ARG A 51 26.08 -7.73 8.66
N GLU A 52 26.73 -8.43 9.60
CA GLU A 52 27.74 -7.84 10.46
C GLU A 52 28.93 -7.31 9.66
N GLU A 53 29.34 -8.03 8.61
CA GLU A 53 30.46 -7.61 7.77
C GLU A 53 30.10 -6.40 6.89
N VAL A 54 28.89 -6.32 6.36
CA VAL A 54 28.41 -5.13 5.65
C VAL A 54 28.40 -3.92 6.59
N ILE A 55 27.86 -4.05 7.80
CA ILE A 55 27.83 -2.96 8.80
C ILE A 55 29.25 -2.45 9.12
N LYS A 56 30.26 -3.33 9.14
CA LYS A 56 31.66 -2.95 9.36
C LYS A 56 32.29 -2.19 8.20
N ARG A 57 31.84 -2.43 6.97
CA ARG A 57 32.47 -1.90 5.74
C ARG A 57 31.75 -0.73 5.10
N VAL A 58 30.52 -0.42 5.53
CA VAL A 58 29.85 0.79 5.05
C VAL A 58 30.53 2.05 5.58
N GLU A 59 30.58 3.06 4.72
CA GLU A 59 31.08 4.40 5.04
C GLU A 59 29.91 5.36 5.20
N LEU A 60 29.91 6.16 6.27
CA LEU A 60 28.95 7.26 6.42
C LEU A 60 29.45 8.46 5.62
N ILE A 61 28.62 8.95 4.71
CA ILE A 61 28.93 10.05 3.80
C ILE A 61 27.87 11.13 3.96
N GLU A 62 28.30 12.39 3.96
CA GLU A 62 27.41 13.54 3.84
C GLU A 62 27.62 14.18 2.47
N THR A 63 26.53 14.55 1.80
CA THR A 63 26.62 15.31 0.54
C THR A 63 27.13 16.73 0.82
N GLY A 64 27.73 17.34 -0.20
CA GLY A 64 28.23 18.72 -0.15
C GLY A 64 27.13 19.77 -0.29
N GLU A 65 27.40 20.83 -1.06
CA GLU A 65 26.43 21.88 -1.34
C GLU A 65 25.33 21.38 -2.27
N ALA A 66 24.08 21.43 -1.81
CA ALA A 66 22.92 21.00 -2.60
C ALA A 66 22.43 22.12 -3.56
N PRO A 67 21.85 21.78 -4.73
CA PRO A 67 21.65 20.42 -5.23
C PRO A 67 22.93 19.81 -5.81
N GLU A 68 23.20 18.55 -5.49
CA GLU A 68 24.41 17.82 -5.95
C GLU A 68 24.03 16.54 -6.71
N ILE A 69 24.83 16.18 -7.71
CA ILE A 69 24.70 14.89 -8.40
C ILE A 69 25.46 13.82 -7.62
N VAL A 70 24.75 12.80 -7.14
CA VAL A 70 25.33 11.68 -6.38
C VAL A 70 25.76 10.56 -7.33
N LEU A 71 24.97 10.28 -8.37
CA LEU A 71 25.30 9.34 -9.44
C LEU A 71 24.96 9.95 -10.80
N SER A 72 25.83 9.72 -11.79
CA SER A 72 25.55 10.09 -13.19
C SER A 72 25.30 8.84 -14.02
N LYS A 73 24.25 8.86 -14.83
CA LYS A 73 23.94 7.80 -15.79
C LYS A 73 25.16 7.52 -16.68
N GLY A 74 25.42 6.24 -16.91
CA GLY A 74 26.52 5.78 -17.77
C GLY A 74 27.88 5.73 -17.10
N GLN A 75 28.04 6.18 -15.86
CA GLN A 75 29.29 6.01 -15.08
C GLN A 75 29.34 4.67 -14.35
N GLU A 76 30.54 4.22 -13.99
CA GLU A 76 30.70 3.04 -13.14
C GLU A 76 30.21 3.36 -11.72
N PRO A 77 29.38 2.51 -11.10
CA PRO A 77 28.81 2.79 -9.78
C PRO A 77 29.90 2.72 -8.69
N PRO A 78 30.05 3.76 -7.84
CA PRO A 78 30.95 3.70 -6.68
C PRO A 78 30.56 2.61 -5.67
N GLY A 79 29.26 2.34 -5.57
CA GLY A 79 28.71 1.35 -4.66
C GLY A 79 27.20 1.46 -4.51
N ILE A 80 26.70 0.83 -3.46
CA ILE A 80 25.31 0.86 -3.04
C ILE A 80 25.17 1.97 -1.99
N TYR A 81 24.28 2.91 -2.23
CA TYR A 81 23.96 3.97 -1.27
C TYR A 81 22.66 3.66 -0.54
N VAL A 82 22.62 3.85 0.78
CA VAL A 82 21.38 3.83 1.58
C VAL A 82 21.13 5.22 2.13
N LEU A 83 19.92 5.75 1.92
CA LEU A 83 19.53 7.06 2.44
C LEU A 83 19.21 6.97 3.93
N VAL A 84 19.91 7.74 4.76
CA VAL A 84 19.66 7.82 6.22
C VAL A 84 18.84 9.06 6.54
N SER A 85 19.13 10.20 5.90
CA SER A 85 18.39 11.45 6.06
C SER A 85 18.56 12.35 4.83
N GLY A 86 17.59 13.24 4.58
CA GLY A 86 17.55 14.16 3.44
C GLY A 86 16.65 13.66 2.31
N ASN A 87 16.74 14.31 1.15
CA ASN A 87 15.91 14.06 -0.02
C ASN A 87 16.78 13.72 -1.23
N VAL A 88 16.59 12.51 -1.76
CA VAL A 88 17.26 12.02 -2.96
C VAL A 88 16.22 11.70 -4.03
N THR A 89 16.44 12.21 -5.24
CA THR A 89 15.56 11.97 -6.39
C THR A 89 16.34 11.36 -7.54
N VAL A 90 15.75 10.32 -8.14
CA VAL A 90 16.24 9.68 -9.37
C VAL A 90 15.62 10.41 -10.56
N PHE A 91 16.46 10.84 -11.49
CA PHE A 91 16.07 11.54 -12.69
C PHE A 91 16.40 10.72 -13.94
N SER A 92 15.60 10.92 -14.99
CA SER A 92 16.03 10.59 -16.34
C SER A 92 17.20 11.48 -16.75
N GLU A 93 17.97 11.01 -17.74
CA GLU A 93 19.13 11.71 -18.29
C GLU A 93 18.85 13.20 -18.54
N ASN A 94 19.77 14.07 -18.09
CA ASN A 94 19.65 15.53 -18.16
C ASN A 94 18.49 16.12 -17.36
N LYS A 95 18.05 15.46 -16.27
CA LYS A 95 16.93 15.90 -15.42
C LYS A 95 15.60 16.14 -16.14
N LYS A 96 15.38 15.50 -17.29
CA LYS A 96 14.18 15.76 -18.10
C LYS A 96 12.89 15.42 -17.35
N PHE A 97 12.93 14.37 -16.54
CA PHE A 97 11.82 13.89 -15.71
C PHE A 97 12.34 13.30 -14.41
N SER A 98 11.72 13.64 -13.28
CA SER A 98 11.85 12.93 -12.01
C SER A 98 11.16 11.57 -12.12
N LEU A 99 11.90 10.49 -11.90
CA LEU A 99 11.41 9.12 -12.05
C LEU A 99 10.89 8.54 -10.73
N ARG A 100 11.56 8.91 -9.63
CA ARG A 100 11.32 8.37 -8.29
C ARG A 100 12.02 9.20 -7.23
N GLU A 101 11.37 9.38 -6.09
CA GLU A 101 12.01 9.81 -4.85
C GLU A 101 12.44 8.59 -4.03
N ILE A 102 13.65 8.64 -3.47
CA ILE A 102 14.17 7.61 -2.58
C ILE A 102 13.73 7.95 -1.16
N GLN A 103 13.04 7.01 -0.52
CA GLN A 103 12.59 7.15 0.86
C GLN A 103 13.73 6.83 1.83
N VAL A 104 13.70 7.46 3.01
CA VAL A 104 14.65 7.15 4.09
C VAL A 104 14.61 5.65 4.40
N GLY A 105 15.80 5.05 4.48
CA GLY A 105 15.99 3.62 4.66
C GLY A 105 15.96 2.79 3.39
N ASP A 106 15.76 3.36 2.20
CA ASP A 106 15.87 2.67 0.89
C ASP A 106 17.23 2.97 0.22
N CYS A 107 17.57 2.20 -0.82
CA CYS A 107 18.84 2.32 -1.53
C CYS A 107 18.71 2.71 -3.00
N PHE A 108 19.85 3.15 -3.54
CA PHE A 108 20.07 3.37 -4.97
C PHE A 108 21.50 2.95 -5.38
N GLY A 109 21.70 2.72 -6.68
CA GLY A 109 22.98 2.25 -7.24
C GLY A 109 23.21 0.74 -7.12
N GLU A 110 22.34 0.02 -6.41
CA GLU A 110 22.49 -1.39 -6.09
C GLU A 110 22.46 -2.29 -7.33
N VAL A 111 21.55 -2.03 -8.27
CA VAL A 111 21.44 -2.82 -9.49
C VAL A 111 22.71 -2.71 -10.34
N SER A 112 23.27 -1.50 -10.44
CA SER A 112 24.52 -1.26 -11.17
C SER A 112 25.70 -1.94 -10.50
N ALA A 113 25.83 -1.80 -9.18
CA ALA A 113 26.91 -2.39 -8.41
C ALA A 113 26.90 -3.93 -8.50
N LEU A 114 25.72 -4.56 -8.32
CA LEU A 114 25.59 -6.02 -8.25
C LEU A 114 25.61 -6.71 -9.61
N PHE A 115 25.04 -6.11 -10.66
CA PHE A 115 24.98 -6.71 -12.01
C PHE A 115 26.14 -6.27 -12.92
N ASN A 116 27.13 -5.58 -12.38
CA ASN A 116 28.30 -5.09 -13.13
C ASN A 116 27.92 -4.30 -14.38
N MET A 117 27.09 -3.29 -14.18
CA MET A 117 26.69 -2.35 -15.23
C MET A 117 26.86 -0.92 -14.75
N ASN A 118 26.91 0.00 -15.71
CA ASN A 118 26.96 1.42 -15.40
C ASN A 118 25.66 1.90 -14.75
N CYS A 119 25.71 3.04 -14.07
CA CYS A 119 24.54 3.71 -13.50
C CYS A 119 23.45 3.90 -14.57
N THR A 120 22.22 3.49 -14.25
CA THR A 120 21.11 3.49 -15.21
C THR A 120 20.37 4.83 -15.27
N ALA A 121 20.53 5.67 -14.26
CA ALA A 121 19.87 6.96 -14.13
C ALA A 121 20.76 7.96 -13.37
N ASP A 122 20.41 9.24 -13.47
CA ASP A 122 21.02 10.28 -12.65
C ASP A 122 20.36 10.27 -11.27
N VAL A 123 21.14 10.44 -10.21
CA VAL A 123 20.62 10.55 -8.84
C VAL A 123 21.13 11.85 -8.23
N TRP A 124 20.21 12.65 -7.69
CA TRP A 124 20.51 13.97 -7.15
C TRP A 124 20.03 14.09 -5.71
N SER A 125 20.81 14.76 -4.87
CA SER A 125 20.35 15.28 -3.59
C SER A 125 19.75 16.68 -3.79
N SER A 126 18.59 16.92 -3.19
CA SER A 126 17.92 18.23 -3.22
C SER A 126 18.30 19.10 -2.02
N ASP A 127 18.76 18.47 -0.94
CA ASP A 127 19.26 19.07 0.29
C ASP A 127 20.51 18.32 0.77
N ARG A 128 21.01 18.65 1.97
CA ARG A 128 22.14 17.92 2.57
C ARG A 128 21.65 16.56 3.04
N CYS A 129 22.16 15.50 2.41
CA CYS A 129 21.82 14.12 2.73
C CYS A 129 22.91 13.44 3.56
N VAL A 130 22.47 12.53 4.42
CA VAL A 130 23.33 11.55 5.10
C VAL A 130 23.10 10.19 4.44
N LEU A 131 24.17 9.59 3.93
CA LEU A 131 24.16 8.35 3.16
C LEU A 131 25.09 7.32 3.79
N LEU A 132 24.77 6.04 3.62
CA LEU A 132 25.74 4.95 3.80
C LEU A 132 26.19 4.45 2.44
N LEU A 133 27.50 4.31 2.22
CA LEU A 133 28.07 3.73 1.02
C LEU A 133 28.68 2.36 1.32
N LEU A 134 28.16 1.31 0.67
CA LEU A 134 28.86 0.04 0.51
C LEU A 134 29.54 0.02 -0.86
N LYS A 135 30.88 0.09 -0.88
CA LYS A 135 31.66 0.10 -2.13
C LYS A 135 31.34 -1.11 -3.01
N THR A 136 31.38 -0.92 -4.32
CA THR A 136 31.06 -1.97 -5.31
C THR A 136 31.89 -3.25 -5.10
N SER A 137 33.17 -3.12 -4.77
CA SER A 137 34.05 -4.27 -4.47
C SER A 137 33.55 -5.08 -3.27
N ASP A 138 33.16 -4.41 -2.19
CA ASP A 138 32.64 -5.05 -0.99
C ASP A 138 31.24 -5.64 -1.22
N ALA A 139 30.37 -4.90 -1.91
CA ALA A 139 29.04 -5.37 -2.27
C ALA A 139 29.11 -6.70 -3.04
N ARG A 140 29.98 -6.79 -4.06
CA ARG A 140 30.15 -8.01 -4.85
C ARG A 140 30.81 -9.16 -4.09
N GLN A 141 31.65 -8.85 -3.10
CA GLN A 141 32.27 -9.87 -2.26
C GLN A 141 31.29 -10.45 -1.25
N LEU A 142 30.43 -9.60 -0.67
CA LEU A 142 29.60 -9.94 0.50
C LEU A 142 28.18 -10.33 0.12
N LEU A 143 27.59 -9.65 -0.87
CA LEU A 143 26.19 -9.80 -1.23
C LEU A 143 26.06 -10.77 -2.39
N THR A 144 25.33 -11.86 -2.15
CA THR A 144 24.94 -12.81 -3.18
C THR A 144 23.42 -12.79 -3.31
N PHE A 145 22.93 -12.93 -4.53
CA PHE A 145 21.53 -13.18 -4.81
C PHE A 145 21.32 -14.67 -5.11
N PRO A 146 20.12 -15.22 -4.89
CA PRO A 146 19.79 -16.58 -5.30
C PRO A 146 20.08 -16.78 -6.79
N SER A 147 20.51 -17.99 -7.17
CA SER A 147 20.90 -18.33 -8.56
C SER A 147 19.79 -18.05 -9.59
N GLU A 148 18.55 -17.92 -9.14
CA GLU A 148 17.36 -17.74 -9.95
C GLU A 148 17.05 -16.27 -10.25
N VAL A 149 17.68 -15.30 -9.55
CA VAL A 149 17.37 -13.87 -9.72
C VAL A 149 18.09 -13.30 -10.94
N THR A 150 17.31 -13.10 -12.00
CA THR A 150 17.74 -12.42 -13.23
C THR A 150 17.66 -10.90 -13.09
N LEU A 151 18.35 -10.18 -13.99
CA LEU A 151 18.26 -8.72 -14.08
C LEU A 151 16.82 -8.23 -14.28
N LEU A 152 16.05 -8.90 -15.16
CA LEU A 152 14.65 -8.56 -15.41
C LEU A 152 13.80 -8.68 -14.15
N GLN A 153 13.97 -9.77 -13.39
CA GLN A 153 13.25 -9.97 -12.12
C GLN A 153 13.64 -8.93 -11.07
N TRP A 154 14.93 -8.54 -11.00
CA TRP A 154 15.36 -7.45 -10.11
C TRP A 154 14.64 -6.14 -10.44
N PHE A 155 14.66 -5.73 -11.72
CA PHE A 155 13.97 -4.53 -12.18
C PHE A 155 12.46 -4.61 -11.96
N GLN A 156 11.85 -5.79 -12.17
CA GLN A 156 10.42 -6.01 -11.94
C GLN A 156 10.05 -5.84 -10.46
N GLN A 157 10.76 -6.53 -9.56
CA GLN A 157 10.51 -6.46 -8.11
C GLN A 157 10.72 -5.07 -7.55
N ARG A 158 11.74 -4.35 -8.03
CA ARG A 158 12.05 -2.98 -7.61
C ARG A 158 11.23 -1.91 -8.36
N ARG A 159 10.47 -2.32 -9.38
CA ARG A 159 9.65 -1.47 -10.26
C ARG A 159 10.43 -0.32 -10.90
N TYR A 160 11.60 -0.66 -11.45
CA TYR A 160 12.43 0.31 -12.13
C TYR A 160 11.91 0.60 -13.54
N LEU A 161 12.12 1.83 -13.99
CA LEU A 161 11.93 2.18 -15.39
C LEU A 161 13.22 1.89 -16.17
N ASP A 162 13.06 1.34 -17.36
CA ASP A 162 14.18 1.00 -18.23
C ASP A 162 14.69 2.24 -18.99
N THR A 163 15.46 3.07 -18.29
CA THR A 163 16.08 4.30 -18.83
C THR A 163 17.26 4.03 -19.75
N SER A 164 17.81 2.82 -19.70
CA SER A 164 18.97 2.39 -20.47
C SER A 164 18.62 1.47 -21.64
N LYS A 165 17.32 1.18 -21.86
CA LYS A 165 16.82 0.30 -22.92
C LYS A 165 17.45 -1.10 -22.86
N LEU A 166 17.56 -1.64 -21.65
CA LEU A 166 18.08 -2.97 -21.37
C LEU A 166 17.13 -4.08 -21.82
N PHE A 167 15.83 -3.78 -22.01
CA PHE A 167 14.81 -4.75 -22.32
C PHE A 167 14.02 -4.37 -23.58
N ASP A 168 13.82 -5.35 -24.46
CA ASP A 168 13.15 -5.13 -25.74
C ASP A 168 11.65 -4.86 -25.58
N ASN A 169 11.08 -4.10 -26.51
CA ASN A 169 9.63 -4.01 -26.73
C ASN A 169 8.79 -3.71 -25.48
N GLN A 170 9.29 -2.88 -24.55
CA GLN A 170 8.63 -2.60 -23.26
C GLN A 170 8.40 -3.85 -22.39
N GLN A 171 9.20 -4.92 -22.55
CA GLN A 171 9.05 -6.17 -21.80
C GLN A 171 8.99 -5.92 -20.29
N LEU A 172 9.91 -5.13 -19.76
CA LEU A 172 9.94 -4.81 -18.33
C LEU A 172 8.65 -4.14 -17.86
N SER A 173 8.22 -3.06 -18.53
CA SER A 173 7.01 -2.34 -18.15
C SER A 173 5.76 -3.23 -18.20
N ARG A 174 5.72 -4.18 -19.14
CA ARG A 174 4.64 -5.18 -19.23
C ARG A 174 4.66 -6.17 -18.07
N GLU A 175 5.84 -6.69 -17.70
CA GLU A 175 5.97 -7.61 -16.56
C GLU A 175 5.67 -6.92 -15.22
N ILE A 176 6.07 -5.66 -15.05
CA ILE A 176 5.68 -4.84 -13.90
C ILE A 176 4.16 -4.64 -13.89
N ALA A 177 3.56 -4.28 -15.02
CA ALA A 177 2.13 -4.06 -15.09
C ALA A 177 1.33 -5.32 -14.75
N VAL A 178 1.71 -6.47 -15.28
CA VAL A 178 1.07 -7.76 -14.94
C VAL A 178 1.17 -8.05 -13.45
N ASP A 179 2.33 -7.84 -12.81
CA ASP A 179 2.51 -8.04 -11.36
C ASP A 179 1.61 -7.12 -10.52
N ILE A 180 1.51 -5.83 -10.89
CA ILE A 180 0.63 -4.86 -10.21
C ILE A 180 -0.84 -5.21 -10.38
N LEU A 181 -1.26 -5.49 -11.63
CA LEU A 181 -2.64 -5.85 -11.92
C LEU A 181 -3.05 -7.13 -11.18
N GLN A 182 -2.17 -8.14 -11.13
CA GLN A 182 -2.42 -9.39 -10.42
C GLN A 182 -2.59 -9.21 -8.90
N LYS A 183 -1.92 -8.22 -8.31
CA LYS A 183 -2.01 -7.93 -6.88
C LYS A 183 -3.21 -7.05 -6.51
N SER A 184 -3.85 -6.41 -7.50
CA SER A 184 -4.97 -5.50 -7.30
C SER A 184 -6.26 -6.24 -6.87
N PRO A 185 -7.04 -5.67 -5.93
CA PRO A 185 -8.36 -6.19 -5.58
C PRO A 185 -9.33 -6.35 -6.76
N ILE A 186 -9.30 -5.43 -7.73
CA ILE A 186 -10.25 -5.39 -8.86
C ILE A 186 -10.13 -6.62 -9.76
N LEU A 187 -8.89 -7.06 -9.98
CA LEU A 187 -8.54 -8.16 -10.88
C LEU A 187 -8.13 -9.41 -10.08
N HIS A 188 -8.58 -9.49 -8.83
CA HIS A 188 -8.36 -10.66 -8.00
C HIS A 188 -8.94 -11.91 -8.69
N GLY A 189 -8.19 -13.01 -8.69
CA GLY A 189 -8.57 -14.26 -9.34
C GLY A 189 -8.28 -14.32 -10.84
N TRP A 190 -7.81 -13.25 -11.49
CA TRP A 190 -7.45 -13.29 -12.91
C TRP A 190 -6.15 -14.07 -13.16
N GLY A 191 -6.13 -14.85 -14.24
CA GLY A 191 -4.94 -15.58 -14.67
C GLY A 191 -3.85 -14.68 -15.25
N LYS A 192 -2.58 -15.13 -15.18
CA LYS A 192 -1.44 -14.36 -15.73
C LYS A 192 -1.57 -14.12 -17.24
N GLU A 193 -2.14 -15.06 -17.99
CA GLU A 193 -2.27 -14.94 -19.45
C GLU A 193 -3.35 -13.92 -19.86
N SER A 194 -4.48 -13.84 -19.15
CA SER A 194 -5.50 -12.82 -19.40
C SER A 194 -4.97 -11.42 -19.06
N LEU A 195 -4.25 -11.28 -17.95
CA LEU A 195 -3.57 -10.02 -17.59
C LEU A 195 -2.54 -9.58 -18.65
N LYS A 196 -1.71 -10.52 -19.14
CA LYS A 196 -0.78 -10.23 -20.25
C LYS A 196 -1.51 -9.79 -21.51
N ALA A 197 -2.66 -10.40 -21.82
CA ALA A 197 -3.46 -10.02 -22.98
C ALA A 197 -3.99 -8.59 -22.85
N VAL A 198 -4.53 -8.20 -21.68
CA VAL A 198 -4.95 -6.82 -21.39
C VAL A 198 -3.77 -5.85 -21.49
N VAL A 199 -2.64 -6.15 -20.84
CA VAL A 199 -1.46 -5.27 -20.86
C VAL A 199 -0.90 -5.05 -22.27
N LYS A 200 -1.05 -6.03 -23.18
CA LYS A 200 -0.66 -5.88 -24.59
C LYS A 200 -1.53 -4.89 -25.38
N THR A 201 -2.76 -4.61 -24.94
CA THR A 201 -3.63 -3.62 -25.60
C THR A 201 -3.29 -2.19 -25.20
N VAL A 202 -2.58 -2.00 -24.07
CA VAL A 202 -2.20 -0.67 -23.56
C VAL A 202 -1.13 -0.05 -24.47
N LYS A 203 -1.46 1.11 -25.07
CA LYS A 203 -0.63 1.84 -26.02
C LYS A 203 -0.74 3.35 -25.78
N PRO A 204 0.29 4.16 -26.14
CA PRO A 204 1.59 3.76 -26.67
C PRO A 204 2.58 3.28 -25.59
N ALA A 205 2.35 3.64 -24.33
CA ALA A 205 3.19 3.27 -23.18
C ALA A 205 2.37 2.58 -22.10
N VAL A 206 2.89 1.49 -21.55
CA VAL A 206 2.20 0.70 -20.51
C VAL A 206 2.20 1.42 -19.16
N ILE A 207 3.30 2.11 -18.83
CA ILE A 207 3.45 2.89 -17.60
C ILE A 207 3.71 4.34 -18.00
N VAL A 208 2.88 5.25 -17.49
CA VAL A 208 2.94 6.68 -17.74
C VAL A 208 3.52 7.40 -16.53
N LEU A 209 4.41 8.36 -16.78
CA LEU A 209 5.00 9.21 -15.75
C LEU A 209 4.14 10.45 -15.51
N TYR A 210 3.83 10.69 -14.24
CA TYR A 210 3.13 11.88 -13.76
C TYR A 210 4.09 12.65 -12.86
N PRO A 211 4.55 13.85 -13.27
CA PRO A 211 5.35 14.73 -12.42
C PRO A 211 4.58 15.16 -11.16
N PRO A 212 5.27 15.66 -10.12
CA PRO A 212 4.61 16.28 -8.97
C PRO A 212 3.56 17.32 -9.39
N ASP A 213 2.48 17.42 -8.62
CA ASP A 213 1.32 18.32 -8.78
C ASP A 213 0.45 18.11 -10.02
N SER A 214 0.85 17.20 -10.92
CA SER A 214 0.06 16.87 -12.11
C SER A 214 -1.31 16.30 -11.72
N ILE A 215 -2.34 16.78 -12.41
CA ILE A 215 -3.71 16.29 -12.23
C ILE A 215 -3.84 14.98 -13.00
N ILE A 216 -4.16 13.91 -12.29
CA ILE A 216 -4.43 12.59 -12.89
C ILE A 216 -5.89 12.56 -13.38
N PHE A 217 -6.83 12.99 -12.53
CA PHE A 217 -8.17 13.39 -12.95
C PHE A 217 -8.73 14.46 -12.00
N LYS A 218 -9.76 15.17 -12.47
CA LYS A 218 -10.41 16.22 -11.70
C LYS A 218 -11.85 15.87 -11.38
N GLU A 219 -12.31 16.33 -10.23
CA GLU A 219 -13.71 16.31 -9.83
C GLU A 219 -14.62 16.89 -10.93
N GLY A 220 -15.75 16.22 -11.18
CA GLY A 220 -16.72 16.55 -12.23
C GLY A 220 -16.36 16.04 -13.63
N TRP A 221 -15.16 15.48 -13.85
CA TRP A 221 -14.84 14.86 -15.13
C TRP A 221 -15.59 13.53 -15.28
N LYS A 222 -15.92 13.14 -16.52
CA LYS A 222 -16.41 11.78 -16.78
C LYS A 222 -15.29 10.79 -16.50
N GLY A 223 -15.56 9.75 -15.69
CA GLY A 223 -14.63 8.66 -15.52
C GLY A 223 -14.93 7.53 -16.52
N GLN A 224 -13.96 7.16 -17.34
CA GLN A 224 -14.06 6.02 -18.28
C GLN A 224 -12.85 5.09 -18.19
N GLU A 225 -11.99 5.35 -17.22
CA GLU A 225 -10.71 4.71 -17.00
C GLU A 225 -10.47 4.48 -15.51
N MET A 226 -9.71 3.45 -15.20
CA MET A 226 -9.18 3.19 -13.87
C MET A 226 -7.66 3.22 -13.91
N PHE A 227 -7.08 3.49 -12.75
CA PHE A 227 -5.66 3.77 -12.60
C PHE A 227 -5.03 2.78 -11.63
N PHE A 228 -3.79 2.39 -11.90
CA PHE A 228 -2.98 1.59 -10.99
C PHE A 228 -1.66 2.31 -10.76
N LEU A 229 -1.48 2.82 -9.56
CA LEU A 229 -0.25 3.45 -9.10
C LEU A 229 0.80 2.36 -8.89
N VAL A 230 1.81 2.35 -9.75
CA VAL A 230 2.96 1.45 -9.73
C VAL A 230 4.01 1.95 -8.74
N HIS A 231 4.22 3.27 -8.69
CA HIS A 231 5.17 3.93 -7.81
C HIS A 231 4.73 5.37 -7.54
N GLY A 232 5.05 5.88 -6.35
CA GLY A 232 4.79 7.26 -5.95
C GLY A 232 3.60 7.37 -5.01
N GLN A 233 3.15 8.60 -4.80
CA GLN A 233 2.04 8.94 -3.93
C GLN A 233 1.06 9.86 -4.63
N VAL A 234 -0.23 9.69 -4.36
CA VAL A 234 -1.29 10.52 -4.94
C VAL A 234 -2.14 11.13 -3.84
N ASN A 235 -2.50 12.41 -4.00
CA ASN A 235 -3.36 13.16 -3.11
C ASN A 235 -4.78 13.25 -3.69
N PHE A 236 -5.75 12.88 -2.87
CA PHE A 236 -7.18 13.00 -3.15
C PHE A 236 -7.71 14.25 -2.45
N SER A 237 -8.43 15.06 -3.19
CA SER A 237 -9.05 16.29 -2.70
C SER A 237 -10.50 16.39 -3.18
N THR A 238 -11.31 17.12 -2.42
CA THR A 238 -12.70 17.44 -2.76
C THR A 238 -12.89 18.95 -2.59
N GLY A 239 -13.33 19.63 -3.65
CA GLY A 239 -13.30 21.10 -3.67
C GLY A 239 -11.87 21.62 -3.41
N ASN A 240 -11.68 22.32 -2.29
CA ASN A 240 -10.37 22.84 -1.85
C ASN A 240 -9.79 22.12 -0.63
N GLN A 241 -10.36 20.98 -0.24
CA GLN A 241 -9.92 20.23 0.94
C GLN A 241 -9.21 18.94 0.52
N ASP A 242 -8.01 18.73 1.04
CA ASP A 242 -7.33 17.43 0.95
C ASP A 242 -8.04 16.43 1.86
N VAL A 243 -8.27 15.23 1.34
CA VAL A 243 -9.04 14.18 2.01
C VAL A 243 -8.15 13.00 2.39
N ALA A 244 -7.25 12.59 1.50
CA ALA A 244 -6.34 11.47 1.76
C ALA A 244 -5.12 11.48 0.83
N THR A 245 -4.03 10.85 1.27
CA THR A 245 -2.85 10.54 0.46
C THR A 245 -2.66 9.03 0.42
N PHE A 246 -2.42 8.48 -0.77
CA PHE A 246 -2.19 7.05 -0.96
C PHE A 246 -0.83 6.79 -1.58
N ASP A 247 -0.09 5.86 -0.99
CA ASP A 247 1.18 5.34 -1.50
C ASP A 247 0.95 4.07 -2.31
N ALA A 248 1.75 3.86 -3.37
CA ALA A 248 1.72 2.64 -4.17
C ALA A 248 1.95 1.38 -3.34
N GLY A 249 2.80 1.45 -2.30
CA GLY A 249 3.22 0.32 -1.46
C GLY A 249 3.81 -0.85 -2.27
N GLU A 250 3.95 -2.01 -1.63
CA GLU A 250 4.51 -3.22 -2.26
C GLU A 250 3.54 -3.95 -3.20
N ARG A 251 2.27 -3.54 -3.25
CA ARG A 251 1.22 -4.17 -4.07
C ARG A 251 0.69 -3.31 -5.20
N GLY A 252 1.09 -2.05 -5.26
CA GLY A 252 0.42 -1.04 -6.09
C GLY A 252 -0.87 -0.57 -5.43
N PHE A 253 -1.44 0.51 -5.95
CA PHE A 253 -2.70 1.07 -5.47
C PHE A 253 -3.64 1.36 -6.63
N SER A 254 -4.87 0.82 -6.59
CA SER A 254 -5.87 1.03 -7.62
C SER A 254 -6.87 2.10 -7.23
N PHE A 255 -7.28 2.92 -8.20
CA PHE A 255 -8.25 3.97 -7.98
C PHE A 255 -9.00 4.40 -9.26
N GLY A 256 -10.11 5.11 -9.09
CA GLY A 256 -10.91 5.66 -10.20
C GLY A 256 -11.88 4.64 -10.82
N GLU A 257 -12.12 3.55 -10.12
CA GLU A 257 -12.85 2.37 -10.57
C GLU A 257 -14.35 2.65 -10.77
N GLU A 258 -14.93 3.51 -9.93
CA GLU A 258 -16.33 3.91 -10.03
C GLU A 258 -16.68 4.45 -11.41
N GLY A 259 -15.88 5.39 -11.91
CA GLY A 259 -16.04 5.95 -13.24
C GLY A 259 -15.93 4.86 -14.31
N PHE A 260 -14.89 4.03 -14.22
CA PHE A 260 -14.70 2.92 -15.15
C PHE A 260 -15.92 1.98 -15.23
N PHE A 261 -16.55 1.61 -14.11
CA PHE A 261 -17.65 0.64 -14.12
C PHE A 261 -19.03 1.27 -14.38
N THR A 262 -19.23 2.53 -13.99
CA THR A 262 -20.56 3.16 -13.96
C THR A 262 -20.71 4.33 -14.92
N GLY A 263 -19.60 4.89 -15.43
CA GLY A 263 -19.60 6.13 -16.23
C GLY A 263 -19.90 7.39 -15.41
N ALA A 264 -19.95 7.28 -14.07
CA ALA A 264 -20.18 8.40 -13.18
C ALA A 264 -19.05 9.45 -13.28
N GLU A 265 -19.38 10.67 -12.86
CA GLU A 265 -18.39 11.74 -12.75
C GLU A 265 -17.48 11.51 -11.54
N ARG A 266 -16.23 11.97 -11.66
CA ARG A 266 -15.26 11.93 -10.57
C ARG A 266 -15.78 12.76 -9.39
N ARG A 267 -15.81 12.18 -8.18
CA ARG A 267 -16.22 12.86 -6.94
C ARG A 267 -15.08 13.55 -6.21
N SER A 268 -13.84 13.22 -6.59
CA SER A 268 -12.61 13.82 -6.09
C SER A 268 -11.71 14.27 -7.24
N THR A 269 -10.76 15.14 -6.91
CA THR A 269 -9.60 15.45 -7.74
C THR A 269 -8.41 14.67 -7.22
N VAL A 270 -7.69 13.99 -8.11
CA VAL A 270 -6.47 13.24 -7.76
C VAL A 270 -5.26 13.88 -8.43
N ARG A 271 -4.24 14.18 -7.61
CA ARG A 271 -2.96 14.75 -8.05
C ARG A 271 -1.80 13.86 -7.64
N ALA A 272 -0.75 13.87 -8.44
CA ALA A 272 0.53 13.28 -8.03
C ALA A 272 1.16 14.13 -6.91
N ALA A 273 1.44 13.54 -5.75
CA ALA A 273 2.10 14.21 -4.63
C ALA A 273 3.63 14.33 -4.84
N GLY A 274 4.17 13.43 -5.66
CA GLY A 274 5.56 13.40 -6.12
C GLY A 274 5.62 12.70 -7.48
N PRO A 275 6.80 12.31 -7.99
CA PRO A 275 6.90 11.58 -9.25
C PRO A 275 6.17 10.22 -9.17
N CYS A 276 5.12 10.07 -9.97
CA CYS A 276 4.28 8.89 -10.01
C CYS A 276 4.44 8.11 -11.32
N GLN A 277 4.34 6.78 -11.20
CA GLN A 277 4.28 5.85 -12.33
C GLN A 277 2.92 5.17 -12.29
N ILE A 278 2.13 5.32 -13.35
CA ILE A 278 0.72 4.91 -13.35
C ILE A 278 0.39 4.13 -14.62
N ILE A 279 -0.34 3.03 -14.47
CA ILE A 279 -1.00 2.30 -15.57
C ILE A 279 -2.42 2.85 -15.68
N LEU A 280 -2.82 3.27 -16.90
CA LEU A 280 -4.20 3.60 -17.22
C LEU A 280 -4.85 2.44 -17.96
N LEU A 281 -6.02 2.02 -17.52
CA LEU A 281 -6.87 1.06 -18.23
C LEU A 281 -8.24 1.70 -18.52
N HIS A 282 -8.53 1.86 -19.81
CA HIS A 282 -9.84 2.19 -20.35
C HIS A 282 -10.65 0.92 -20.59
N GLN A 283 -11.97 1.05 -20.71
CA GLN A 283 -12.85 -0.08 -21.02
C GLN A 283 -12.45 -0.80 -22.32
N GLU A 284 -11.96 -0.04 -23.32
CA GLU A 284 -11.47 -0.59 -24.59
C GLU A 284 -10.25 -1.51 -24.45
N ASN A 285 -9.45 -1.38 -23.38
CA ASN A 285 -8.30 -2.27 -23.17
C ASN A 285 -8.72 -3.73 -22.91
N PHE A 286 -9.98 -3.92 -22.52
CA PHE A 286 -10.61 -5.22 -22.29
C PHE A 286 -11.36 -5.74 -23.52
N HIS A 287 -11.56 -4.89 -24.54
CA HIS A 287 -12.22 -5.28 -25.78
C HIS A 287 -11.48 -6.46 -26.44
N ASP A 288 -12.23 -7.40 -27.00
CA ASP A 288 -11.77 -8.68 -27.56
C ASP A 288 -11.01 -9.63 -26.62
N VAL A 289 -10.27 -9.11 -25.64
CA VAL A 289 -9.51 -9.88 -24.66
C VAL A 289 -10.45 -10.68 -23.77
N ILE A 290 -11.46 -10.03 -23.17
CA ILE A 290 -12.37 -10.72 -22.24
C ILE A 290 -13.17 -11.83 -22.92
N ASN A 291 -13.44 -11.72 -24.23
CA ASN A 291 -14.15 -12.75 -24.99
C ASN A 291 -13.33 -14.05 -25.11
N GLN A 292 -12.00 -13.98 -24.96
CA GLN A 292 -11.10 -15.14 -24.98
C GLN A 292 -10.95 -15.80 -23.60
N PHE A 293 -11.37 -15.11 -22.53
CA PHE A 293 -11.20 -15.51 -21.13
C PHE A 293 -12.54 -15.42 -20.40
N THR A 294 -13.42 -16.40 -20.62
CA THR A 294 -14.82 -16.37 -20.15
C THR A 294 -14.96 -16.29 -18.63
N ALA A 295 -14.06 -16.90 -17.87
CA ALA A 295 -14.05 -16.81 -16.41
C ALA A 295 -13.78 -15.37 -15.95
N GLU A 296 -12.73 -14.74 -16.46
CA GLU A 296 -12.38 -13.34 -16.17
C GLU A 296 -13.43 -12.35 -16.66
N ALA A 297 -14.06 -12.62 -17.81
CA ALA A 297 -15.20 -11.82 -18.29
C ALA A 297 -16.38 -11.86 -17.29
N THR A 298 -16.65 -13.03 -16.71
CA THR A 298 -17.70 -13.20 -15.70
C THR A 298 -17.36 -12.42 -14.43
N LEU A 299 -16.13 -12.54 -13.93
CA LEU A 299 -15.66 -11.78 -12.76
C LEU A 299 -15.76 -10.26 -12.97
N LEU A 300 -15.35 -9.77 -14.16
CA LEU A 300 -15.46 -8.34 -14.48
C LEU A 300 -16.92 -7.87 -14.51
N GLN A 301 -17.81 -8.70 -15.06
CA GLN A 301 -19.22 -8.41 -15.16
C GLN A 301 -19.90 -8.40 -13.79
N GLU A 302 -19.59 -9.36 -12.92
CA GLU A 302 -20.07 -9.38 -11.52
C GLU A 302 -19.63 -8.14 -10.77
N LEU A 303 -18.36 -7.74 -10.94
CA LEU A 303 -17.85 -6.52 -10.32
C LEU A 303 -18.54 -5.26 -10.88
N SER A 304 -18.78 -5.20 -12.19
CA SER A 304 -19.56 -4.13 -12.83
C SER A 304 -20.97 -4.02 -12.26
N VAL A 305 -21.65 -5.15 -12.03
CA VAL A 305 -22.97 -5.20 -11.40
C VAL A 305 -22.92 -4.66 -9.98
N LYS A 306 -21.95 -5.09 -9.16
CA LYS A 306 -21.77 -4.61 -7.78
C LYS A 306 -21.56 -3.11 -7.72
N TRP A 307 -20.69 -2.56 -8.57
CA TRP A 307 -20.48 -1.12 -8.66
C TRP A 307 -21.74 -0.34 -9.02
N LYS A 308 -22.51 -0.82 -10.01
CA LYS A 308 -23.77 -0.20 -10.41
C LYS A 308 -24.82 -0.27 -9.31
N GLN A 309 -24.95 -1.41 -8.63
CA GLN A 309 -25.83 -1.56 -7.48
C GLN A 309 -25.43 -0.59 -6.36
N GLN A 310 -24.14 -0.52 -6.04
CA GLN A 310 -23.61 0.38 -5.02
C GLN A 310 -23.95 1.84 -5.35
N VAL A 311 -23.76 2.29 -6.60
CA VAL A 311 -24.11 3.66 -7.01
C VAL A 311 -25.62 3.92 -6.96
N ASN A 312 -26.44 2.95 -7.40
CA ASN A 312 -27.89 3.10 -7.49
C ASN A 312 -28.59 3.15 -6.11
N GLN A 313 -27.98 2.58 -5.07
CA GLN A 313 -28.54 2.56 -3.71
C GLN A 313 -28.11 3.75 -2.84
N ARG A 314 -27.28 4.67 -3.37
CA ARG A 314 -26.77 5.83 -2.62
C ARG A 314 -27.86 6.84 -2.33
N ASP A 315 -27.77 7.47 -1.16
CA ASP A 315 -28.46 8.72 -0.89
C ASP A 315 -27.79 9.86 -1.68
N GLY A 316 -28.49 10.44 -2.66
CA GLY A 316 -27.94 11.46 -3.54
C GLY A 316 -27.55 12.76 -2.82
N GLU A 317 -28.30 13.17 -1.79
CA GLU A 317 -28.00 14.38 -1.02
C GLU A 317 -26.75 14.17 -0.17
N LEU A 318 -26.65 13.03 0.50
CA LEU A 318 -25.49 12.62 1.29
C LEU A 318 -24.22 12.60 0.42
N TYR A 319 -24.26 11.90 -0.71
CA TYR A 319 -23.09 11.76 -1.57
C TYR A 319 -22.73 13.07 -2.27
N SER A 320 -23.69 13.99 -2.50
CA SER A 320 -23.39 15.34 -2.97
C SER A 320 -22.74 16.22 -1.90
N LYS A 321 -23.13 16.03 -0.63
CA LYS A 321 -22.58 16.74 0.53
C LYS A 321 -21.15 16.33 0.84
N TYR A 322 -20.87 15.03 0.91
CA TYR A 322 -19.55 14.49 1.31
C TYR A 322 -18.61 14.17 0.14
N ARG A 323 -19.15 14.02 -1.08
CA ARG A 323 -18.41 13.83 -2.34
C ARG A 323 -17.30 12.77 -2.22
N GLY A 324 -16.05 13.17 -2.45
CA GLY A 324 -14.88 12.29 -2.44
C GLY A 324 -14.55 11.70 -1.07
N ALA A 325 -15.03 12.28 0.04
CA ALA A 325 -14.85 11.68 1.37
C ALA A 325 -15.53 10.29 1.49
N LEU A 326 -16.48 9.99 0.60
CA LEU A 326 -17.12 8.68 0.47
C LEU A 326 -16.62 7.90 -0.75
N ASP A 327 -15.46 8.23 -1.30
CA ASP A 327 -14.80 7.41 -2.31
C ASP A 327 -14.38 6.07 -1.71
N LEU A 328 -14.46 5.00 -2.51
CA LEU A 328 -14.19 3.64 -2.05
C LEU A 328 -12.78 3.52 -1.45
N GLU A 329 -11.82 4.22 -2.04
CA GLU A 329 -10.44 4.34 -1.60
C GLU A 329 -10.33 4.82 -0.15
N ILE A 330 -11.11 5.85 0.21
CA ILE A 330 -11.13 6.46 1.54
C ILE A 330 -11.91 5.58 2.53
N LEU A 331 -12.98 4.92 2.09
CA LEU A 331 -13.70 3.94 2.91
C LEU A 331 -12.81 2.74 3.26
N ARG A 332 -12.05 2.21 2.29
CA ARG A 332 -11.06 1.14 2.54
C ARG A 332 -9.97 1.58 3.50
N MET A 333 -9.46 2.80 3.35
CA MET A 333 -8.48 3.38 4.29
C MET A 333 -9.07 3.46 5.70
N THR A 334 -10.31 3.91 5.82
CA THR A 334 -11.01 4.03 7.10
C THR A 334 -11.15 2.67 7.77
N LEU A 335 -11.59 1.64 7.04
CA LEU A 335 -11.61 0.26 7.53
C LEU A 335 -10.22 -0.20 7.99
N LYS A 336 -9.18 0.02 7.18
CA LYS A 336 -7.80 -0.38 7.52
C LYS A 336 -7.28 0.28 8.80
N GLN A 337 -7.85 1.40 9.22
CA GLN A 337 -7.48 2.12 10.45
C GLN A 337 -8.26 1.66 11.69
N THR A 338 -9.27 0.80 11.52
CA THR A 338 -10.01 0.20 12.65
C THR A 338 -9.24 -0.96 13.28
N GLU A 339 -9.51 -1.26 14.55
CA GLU A 339 -8.82 -2.36 15.25
C GLU A 339 -9.16 -3.73 14.67
N GLU A 340 -10.40 -3.90 14.21
CA GLU A 340 -10.97 -5.13 13.68
C GLU A 340 -10.40 -5.48 12.31
N PHE A 341 -10.19 -4.47 11.46
CA PHE A 341 -9.86 -4.67 10.05
C PHE A 341 -8.42 -4.25 9.66
N LYS A 342 -7.61 -3.73 10.61
CA LYS A 342 -6.23 -3.29 10.33
C LYS A 342 -5.31 -4.37 9.81
N THR A 343 -5.55 -5.65 10.10
CA THR A 343 -4.73 -6.76 9.60
C THR A 343 -5.27 -7.36 8.30
N CYS A 344 -6.50 -7.04 7.91
CA CYS A 344 -7.13 -7.63 6.75
C CYS A 344 -6.41 -7.25 5.42
N PRO A 345 -6.35 -8.17 4.45
CA PRO A 345 -5.84 -7.90 3.11
C PRO A 345 -6.65 -6.82 2.37
N ALA A 346 -6.01 -6.12 1.43
CA ALA A 346 -6.67 -5.06 0.66
C ALA A 346 -7.91 -5.56 -0.11
N GLY A 347 -7.89 -6.79 -0.62
CA GLY A 347 -9.04 -7.40 -1.30
C GLY A 347 -10.23 -7.67 -0.37
N PHE A 348 -9.96 -8.04 0.89
CA PHE A 348 -11.01 -8.23 1.90
C PHE A 348 -11.72 -6.90 2.19
N LEU A 349 -10.95 -5.84 2.45
CA LEU A 349 -11.48 -4.49 2.69
C LEU A 349 -12.22 -3.92 1.48
N TYR A 350 -11.78 -4.30 0.29
CA TYR A 350 -12.42 -3.89 -0.95
C TYR A 350 -13.85 -4.44 -1.09
N ILE A 351 -14.05 -5.73 -0.80
CA ILE A 351 -15.38 -6.37 -0.81
C ILE A 351 -16.28 -5.65 0.21
N LEU A 352 -15.79 -5.46 1.44
CA LEU A 352 -16.55 -4.77 2.48
C LEU A 352 -16.95 -3.35 2.06
N ALA A 353 -15.99 -2.55 1.61
CA ALA A 353 -16.24 -1.16 1.23
C ALA A 353 -17.23 -1.04 0.06
N LEU A 354 -17.18 -1.96 -0.91
CA LEU A 354 -18.08 -1.94 -2.07
C LEU A 354 -19.51 -2.37 -1.73
N SER A 355 -19.70 -3.06 -0.61
CA SER A 355 -21.01 -3.47 -0.10
C SER A 355 -21.60 -2.54 0.95
N MET A 356 -20.90 -1.47 1.34
CA MET A 356 -21.36 -0.54 2.36
C MET A 356 -22.59 0.26 1.93
N THR A 357 -23.51 0.45 2.89
CA THR A 357 -24.57 1.46 2.81
C THR A 357 -24.29 2.56 3.81
N ILE A 358 -24.23 3.81 3.34
CA ILE A 358 -23.87 4.96 4.18
C ILE A 358 -25.12 5.76 4.51
N LYS A 359 -25.28 6.14 5.78
CA LYS A 359 -26.37 6.99 6.25
C LYS A 359 -25.83 8.15 7.06
N GLU A 360 -26.46 9.31 6.93
CA GLU A 360 -26.32 10.43 7.86
C GLU A 360 -27.49 10.42 8.84
N VAL A 361 -27.18 10.52 10.13
CA VAL A 361 -28.14 10.46 11.23
C VAL A 361 -27.94 11.70 12.10
N ARG A 362 -29.02 12.44 12.38
CA ARG A 362 -28.92 13.66 13.19
C ARG A 362 -28.79 13.33 14.67
N ALA A 363 -28.27 14.29 15.43
CA ALA A 363 -28.19 14.18 16.88
C ALA A 363 -29.56 13.82 17.50
N GLY A 364 -29.58 12.79 18.33
CA GLY A 364 -30.78 12.27 18.99
C GLY A 364 -31.59 11.26 18.17
N GLU A 365 -31.30 11.06 16.89
CA GLU A 365 -32.00 10.11 16.04
C GLU A 365 -31.42 8.68 16.15
N ILE A 366 -32.21 7.71 15.67
CA ILE A 366 -31.89 6.29 15.74
C ILE A 366 -30.87 5.94 14.65
N VAL A 367 -29.71 5.43 15.06
CA VAL A 367 -28.73 4.80 14.18
C VAL A 367 -29.12 3.34 13.93
N LEU A 368 -29.48 2.62 15.00
CA LEU A 368 -29.90 1.22 14.94
C LEU A 368 -31.16 1.03 15.78
N THR A 369 -32.23 0.52 15.19
CA THR A 369 -33.50 0.29 15.90
C THR A 369 -33.38 -0.84 16.93
N GLU A 370 -34.33 -0.93 17.88
CA GLU A 370 -34.37 -2.06 18.82
C GLU A 370 -34.45 -3.43 18.13
N ARG A 371 -35.13 -3.50 16.99
CA ARG A 371 -35.25 -4.73 16.20
C ARG A 371 -33.91 -5.13 15.61
N GLU A 372 -33.22 -4.19 14.96
CA GLU A 372 -31.92 -4.44 14.34
C GLU A 372 -30.84 -4.72 15.39
N TYR A 373 -30.87 -3.99 16.51
CA TYR A 373 -30.00 -4.28 17.66
C TYR A 373 -30.29 -5.67 18.24
N ARG A 374 -31.55 -6.08 18.37
CA ARG A 374 -31.88 -7.42 18.86
C ARG A 374 -31.38 -8.52 17.93
N ASP A 375 -31.56 -8.33 16.63
CA ASP A 375 -31.13 -9.27 15.59
C ASP A 375 -29.61 -9.48 15.62
N GLY A 376 -28.84 -8.42 15.85
CA GLY A 376 -27.40 -8.51 16.12
C GLY A 376 -26.52 -8.79 14.90
N SER A 377 -27.10 -8.96 13.71
CA SER A 377 -26.36 -9.15 12.44
C SER A 377 -25.76 -7.86 11.88
N MET A 378 -26.23 -6.70 12.34
CA MET A 378 -25.82 -5.40 11.79
C MET A 378 -24.46 -4.96 12.34
N LEU A 379 -23.51 -4.80 11.43
CA LEU A 379 -22.20 -4.23 11.66
C LEU A 379 -22.16 -2.82 11.07
N PHE A 380 -21.59 -1.84 11.77
CA PHE A 380 -21.33 -0.53 11.16
C PHE A 380 -20.04 0.11 11.66
N VAL A 381 -19.51 1.05 10.89
CA VAL A 381 -18.37 1.90 11.26
C VAL A 381 -18.81 3.36 11.29
N VAL A 382 -18.40 4.07 12.34
CA VAL A 382 -18.63 5.51 12.44
C VAL A 382 -17.57 6.24 11.61
N LEU A 383 -18.00 6.90 10.54
CA LEU A 383 -17.15 7.70 9.65
C LEU A 383 -17.02 9.14 10.12
N GLN A 384 -18.00 9.64 10.87
CA GLN A 384 -18.03 10.96 11.48
C GLN A 384 -18.97 10.94 12.69
N GLY A 385 -18.63 11.70 13.73
CA GLY A 385 -19.45 11.84 14.93
C GLY A 385 -19.27 10.69 15.91
N SER A 386 -20.30 10.48 16.75
CA SER A 386 -20.36 9.38 17.71
C SER A 386 -21.79 8.93 17.97
N SER A 387 -21.92 7.73 18.54
CA SER A 387 -23.20 7.14 18.92
C SER A 387 -23.10 6.42 20.26
N GLU A 388 -24.24 6.27 20.93
CA GLU A 388 -24.36 5.60 22.23
C GLU A 388 -25.41 4.49 22.17
N ILE A 389 -25.18 3.42 22.93
CA ILE A 389 -26.18 2.35 23.09
C ILE A 389 -27.13 2.77 24.22
N MET A 390 -28.43 2.70 23.95
CA MET A 390 -29.53 3.04 24.84
C MET A 390 -30.24 1.77 25.31
N GLU A 391 -30.66 1.73 26.57
CA GLU A 391 -31.59 0.71 27.10
C GLU A 391 -32.84 1.43 27.64
N GLY A 392 -33.96 1.28 26.92
CA GLY A 392 -35.11 2.18 27.09
C GLY A 392 -34.71 3.62 26.76
N ASP A 393 -34.96 4.54 27.70
CA ASP A 393 -34.63 5.96 27.57
C ASP A 393 -33.27 6.35 28.17
N MET A 394 -32.52 5.39 28.74
CA MET A 394 -31.27 5.65 29.44
C MET A 394 -30.05 5.23 28.61
N PRO A 395 -29.00 6.07 28.52
CA PRO A 395 -27.75 5.67 27.88
C PRO A 395 -27.01 4.65 28.74
N THR A 396 -26.31 3.73 28.07
CA THR A 396 -25.46 2.73 28.70
C THR A 396 -24.02 3.25 28.78
N SER A 397 -23.10 2.44 29.35
CA SER A 397 -21.67 2.77 29.34
C SER A 397 -20.96 2.56 27.98
N HIS A 398 -21.69 2.13 26.95
CA HIS A 398 -21.12 1.80 25.65
C HIS A 398 -21.40 2.93 24.65
N SER A 399 -20.32 3.50 24.10
CA SER A 399 -20.35 4.39 22.94
C SER A 399 -19.54 3.81 21.78
N VAL A 400 -19.79 4.34 20.59
CA VAL A 400 -19.07 4.01 19.37
C VAL A 400 -18.60 5.33 18.78
N GLU A 401 -17.30 5.54 18.82
CA GLU A 401 -16.63 6.76 18.38
C GLU A 401 -16.15 6.64 16.93
N LEU A 402 -15.67 7.76 16.39
CA LEU A 402 -15.03 7.84 15.08
C LEU A 402 -14.02 6.70 14.84
N LYS A 403 -14.17 6.00 13.72
CA LYS A 403 -13.37 4.84 13.27
C LYS A 403 -13.45 3.62 14.19
N GLN A 404 -14.43 3.55 15.08
CA GLN A 404 -14.76 2.32 15.78
C GLN A 404 -15.83 1.53 15.04
N VAL A 405 -15.73 0.22 15.15
CA VAL A 405 -16.69 -0.74 14.59
C VAL A 405 -17.69 -1.10 15.69
N PHE A 406 -18.97 -0.89 15.41
CA PHE A 406 -20.03 -1.42 16.23
C PHE A 406 -20.38 -2.84 15.80
N TRP A 407 -20.37 -3.76 16.76
CA TRP A 407 -21.00 -5.07 16.66
C TRP A 407 -21.55 -5.46 18.03
N LYS A 408 -22.82 -5.89 18.06
CA LYS A 408 -23.46 -6.43 19.25
C LYS A 408 -22.78 -7.71 19.75
N ASN A 409 -22.21 -7.64 20.94
CA ASN A 409 -21.54 -8.77 21.59
C ASN A 409 -22.02 -8.95 23.04
N ASP A 410 -21.55 -10.01 23.69
CA ASP A 410 -21.98 -10.43 25.03
C ASP A 410 -21.66 -9.42 26.15
N THR A 411 -20.81 -8.42 25.89
CA THR A 411 -20.52 -7.35 26.87
C THR A 411 -21.54 -6.23 26.86
N MET A 412 -22.41 -6.18 25.85
CA MET A 412 -23.44 -5.16 25.69
C MET A 412 -24.80 -5.65 26.22
N PRO A 413 -25.75 -4.74 26.54
CA PRO A 413 -27.08 -5.12 26.99
C PRO A 413 -27.83 -6.03 26.01
N VAL A 414 -28.64 -6.94 26.54
CA VAL A 414 -29.44 -7.88 25.74
C VAL A 414 -30.46 -7.11 24.88
N THR A 415 -31.11 -6.12 25.50
CA THR A 415 -32.04 -5.18 24.87
C THR A 415 -31.40 -3.82 24.72
N GLY A 416 -31.68 -3.14 23.62
CA GLY A 416 -31.20 -1.78 23.41
C GLY A 416 -31.41 -1.33 21.99
N TRP A 417 -30.99 -0.11 21.71
CA TRP A 417 -30.95 0.52 20.39
C TRP A 417 -29.77 1.50 20.35
N VAL A 418 -29.36 1.94 19.16
CA VAL A 418 -28.23 2.87 19.03
C VAL A 418 -28.73 4.24 18.62
N LYS A 419 -28.30 5.27 19.36
CA LYS A 419 -28.67 6.66 19.17
C LYS A 419 -27.45 7.47 18.74
N ALA A 420 -27.63 8.38 17.79
CA ALA A 420 -26.58 9.34 17.44
C ALA A 420 -26.48 10.40 18.55
N VAL A 421 -25.28 10.61 19.09
CA VAL A 421 -25.03 11.64 20.11
C VAL A 421 -24.94 13.02 19.45
N GLU A 422 -24.31 13.08 18.29
CA GLU A 422 -24.18 14.24 17.43
C GLU A 422 -24.50 13.88 15.98
N LEU A 423 -24.23 14.78 15.01
CA LEU A 423 -24.35 14.43 13.59
C LEU A 423 -23.41 13.25 13.28
N CYS A 424 -23.99 12.11 12.94
CA CYS A 424 -23.26 10.87 12.74
C CYS A 424 -23.36 10.43 11.28
N VAL A 425 -22.22 10.09 10.68
CA VAL A 425 -22.18 9.41 9.37
C VAL A 425 -21.70 8.00 9.61
N VAL A 426 -22.52 7.03 9.27
CA VAL A 426 -22.28 5.60 9.54
C VAL A 426 -22.28 4.81 8.26
N ALA A 427 -21.30 3.93 8.11
CA ALA A 427 -21.24 2.93 7.04
C ALA A 427 -21.68 1.58 7.60
N PHE A 428 -22.85 1.11 7.19
CA PHE A 428 -23.35 -0.23 7.50
C PHE A 428 -22.71 -1.25 6.58
N LEU A 429 -22.23 -2.34 7.17
CA LEU A 429 -21.65 -3.48 6.49
C LEU A 429 -22.65 -4.64 6.57
N PRO A 430 -23.18 -5.12 5.43
CA PRO A 430 -24.07 -6.27 5.45
C PRO A 430 -23.29 -7.54 5.79
N GLU A 431 -23.87 -8.39 6.65
CA GLU A 431 -23.28 -9.67 7.07
C GLU A 431 -22.86 -10.54 5.86
N GLU A 432 -23.66 -10.51 4.78
CA GLU A 432 -23.36 -11.26 3.56
C GLU A 432 -22.02 -10.85 2.92
N ALA A 433 -21.65 -9.57 3.01
CA ALA A 433 -20.38 -9.08 2.47
C ALA A 433 -19.19 -9.51 3.34
N VAL A 434 -19.37 -9.58 4.66
CA VAL A 434 -18.36 -10.12 5.58
C VAL A 434 -18.14 -11.61 5.29
N ARG A 435 -19.22 -12.37 5.12
CA ARG A 435 -19.18 -13.77 4.72
C ARG A 435 -18.53 -13.96 3.34
N GLU A 436 -18.88 -13.13 2.36
CA GLU A 436 -18.25 -13.15 1.03
C GLU A 436 -16.74 -12.92 1.14
N ALA A 437 -16.33 -11.86 1.85
CA ALA A 437 -14.93 -11.52 2.04
C ALA A 437 -14.17 -12.64 2.77
N GLY A 438 -14.78 -13.27 3.78
CA GLY A 438 -14.23 -14.43 4.49
C GLY A 438 -14.07 -15.65 3.58
N ASN A 439 -15.04 -15.93 2.70
CA ASN A 439 -14.95 -17.03 1.73
C ASN A 439 -13.84 -16.78 0.70
N THR A 440 -13.65 -15.53 0.26
CA THR A 440 -12.58 -15.17 -0.69
C THR A 440 -11.20 -15.19 -0.02
N PHE A 441 -11.12 -14.83 1.27
CA PHE A 441 -9.87 -14.77 2.03
C PHE A 441 -9.97 -15.61 3.32
N PRO A 442 -9.96 -16.96 3.20
CA PRO A 442 -10.24 -17.87 4.32
C PRO A 442 -9.21 -17.83 5.45
N ASP A 443 -8.00 -17.32 5.18
CA ASP A 443 -6.93 -17.16 6.17
C ASP A 443 -7.13 -15.93 7.08
N VAL A 444 -8.13 -15.08 6.79
CA VAL A 444 -8.42 -13.90 7.60
C VAL A 444 -9.20 -14.32 8.84
N ALA A 445 -8.52 -14.30 9.98
CA ALA A 445 -9.17 -14.37 11.28
C ALA A 445 -9.58 -12.94 11.69
N LEU A 446 -10.87 -12.63 11.63
CA LEU A 446 -11.38 -11.43 12.28
C LEU A 446 -11.26 -11.62 13.79
N LEU A 447 -10.79 -10.59 14.49
CA LEU A 447 -10.83 -10.54 15.96
C LEU A 447 -12.25 -10.74 16.49
N ARG A 448 -13.22 -10.44 15.63
CA ARG A 448 -14.61 -10.23 15.93
C ARG A 448 -15.44 -10.43 14.63
N PRO A 449 -16.21 -11.54 14.50
CA PRO A 449 -16.87 -11.96 13.25
C PRO A 449 -17.89 -11.00 12.66
#